data_AF-S7TVQ4-F1
#
_entry.id   AF-S7TVQ4-F1
#
_cell.length_a   1.000
_cell.length_b   1.000
_cell.length_c   1.000
_cell.angle_alpha   90.00
_cell.angle_beta   90.00
_cell.angle_gamma   90.00
#
_symmetry.space_group_name_H-M   'P 1'
#
loop_
_entity.id
_entity.type
_entity.pdbx_description
1 polymer ?
#
loop_
_entity_poly.entity_id
_entity_poly.type
_entity_poly.pdbx_seq_one_letter_code
_entity_poly.pdbx_strand_id
1 'polypeptide(L)'
;MTANVSPEEREELKRAIYEKLSPRRRKYIDRIGYEKWDPFEEPKDPIDIRKDKNRMTTQQLIRAFLYTVPRERYNDTYARGAFEACLGMINEDERVLGMFDFARWYVTNMEGQNQNEE
;
A
#
# COMPACT_ATOMS: atom_id res chain seq x y z
N MET A 1 7.80 -31.48 20.85
CA MET A 1 7.84 -31.12 22.28
C MET A 1 7.98 -29.61 22.34
N THR A 2 6.87 -28.87 22.44
CA THR A 2 6.91 -27.40 22.60
C THR A 2 7.31 -27.10 24.03
N ALA A 3 8.51 -26.55 24.22
CA ALA A 3 9.00 -26.13 25.53
C ALA A 3 8.04 -25.07 26.09
N ASN A 4 7.36 -25.41 27.18
CA ASN A 4 6.51 -24.49 27.92
C ASN A 4 7.45 -23.59 28.73
N VAL A 5 7.89 -22.49 28.12
CA VAL A 5 8.81 -21.51 28.73
C VAL A 5 8.21 -21.07 30.06
N SER A 6 8.98 -21.18 31.15
CA SER A 6 8.53 -20.78 32.49
C SER A 6 8.17 -19.28 32.49
N PRO A 7 7.19 -18.83 33.28
CA PRO A 7 6.88 -17.40 33.41
C PRO A 7 8.12 -16.54 33.72
N GLU A 8 9.05 -17.06 34.51
CA GLU A 8 10.31 -16.40 34.87
C GLU A 8 11.21 -16.20 33.65
N GLU A 9 11.41 -17.23 32.84
CA GLU A 9 12.21 -17.16 31.60
C GLU A 9 11.59 -16.19 30.59
N ARG A 10 10.25 -16.11 30.53
CA ARG A 10 9.53 -15.17 29.65
C ARG A 10 9.74 -13.71 30.08
N GLU A 11 9.81 -13.43 31.39
CA GLU A 11 10.13 -12.10 31.90
C GLU A 11 11.58 -11.69 31.64
N GLU A 12 12.53 -12.61 31.84
CA GLU A 12 13.95 -12.38 31.54
C GLU A 12 14.15 -12.05 30.06
N LEU A 13 13.49 -12.79 29.16
CA LEU A 13 13.50 -12.53 27.73
C LEU A 13 12.85 -11.18 27.39
N LYS A 14 11.68 -10.87 27.98
CA LYS A 14 11.00 -9.58 27.80
C LYS A 14 11.91 -8.41 28.19
N ARG A 15 12.64 -8.54 29.29
CA ARG A 15 13.59 -7.53 29.77
C ARG A 15 14.80 -7.40 28.85
N ALA A 16 15.41 -8.52 28.46
CA ALA A 16 16.55 -8.52 27.56
C ALA A 16 16.22 -7.89 26.19
N ILE A 17 14.99 -8.08 25.70
CA ILE A 17 14.50 -7.43 24.49
C ILE A 17 14.39 -5.91 24.71
N TYR A 18 13.77 -5.47 25.80
CA TYR A 18 13.63 -4.04 26.10
C TYR A 18 14.97 -3.32 26.20
N GLU A 19 15.94 -3.93 26.88
CA GLU A 19 17.30 -3.40 27.01
C GLU A 19 18.05 -3.34 25.68
N LYS A 20 17.71 -4.18 24.69
CA LYS A 20 18.29 -4.10 23.34
C LYS A 20 17.57 -3.13 22.40
N LEU A 21 16.40 -2.62 22.76
CA LEU A 21 15.64 -1.71 21.90
C LEU A 21 16.28 -0.33 21.78
N SER A 22 16.15 0.27 20.59
CA SER A 22 16.58 1.64 20.34
C SER A 22 15.76 2.67 21.14
N PRO A 23 16.31 3.86 21.46
CA PRO A 23 15.61 4.87 22.24
C PRO A 23 14.25 5.27 21.65
N ARG A 24 14.13 5.27 20.31
CA ARG A 24 12.88 5.58 19.61
C ARG A 24 11.80 4.52 19.84
N ARG A 25 12.16 3.24 19.87
CA ARG A 25 11.22 2.13 20.15
C ARG A 25 10.86 2.06 21.64
N ARG A 26 11.81 2.33 22.54
CA ARG A 26 11.52 2.39 23.99
C ARG A 26 10.48 3.44 24.35
N LYS A 27 10.53 4.64 23.75
CA LYS A 27 9.51 5.69 23.94
C LYS A 27 8.08 5.21 23.72
N TYR A 28 7.86 4.29 22.77
CA TYR A 28 6.53 3.71 22.54
C TYR A 28 6.12 2.80 23.71
N ILE A 29 7.04 1.96 24.17
CA ILE A 29 6.84 1.02 25.30
C ILE A 29 6.61 1.77 26.60
N ASP A 30 7.40 2.82 26.86
CA ASP A 30 7.26 3.66 28.06
C ASP A 30 5.89 4.34 28.12
N ARG A 31 5.34 4.70 26.94
CA ARG A 31 4.01 5.31 26.82
C ARG A 31 2.87 4.32 27.06
N ILE A 32 3.00 3.06 26.62
CA ILE A 32 1.97 2.02 26.83
C ILE A 32 2.11 1.36 28.22
N GLY A 33 3.30 1.42 28.81
CA GLY A 33 3.68 0.76 30.06
C GLY A 33 4.33 -0.60 29.80
N TYR A 34 5.49 -0.85 30.42
CA TYR A 34 6.25 -2.10 30.27
C TYR A 34 5.41 -3.34 30.60
N GLU A 35 4.58 -3.27 31.65
CA GLU A 35 3.68 -4.37 32.05
C GLU A 35 2.69 -4.75 30.94
N LYS A 36 2.14 -3.76 30.23
CA LYS A 36 1.14 -3.95 29.16
C LYS A 36 1.75 -4.32 27.81
N TRP A 37 3.06 -4.27 27.69
CA TRP A 37 3.77 -4.59 26.46
C TRP A 37 4.09 -6.08 26.40
N ASP A 38 3.62 -6.78 25.38
CA ASP A 38 3.98 -8.17 25.11
C ASP A 38 4.85 -8.25 23.85
N PRO A 39 6.18 -8.48 23.95
CA PRO A 39 7.05 -8.62 22.80
C PRO A 39 6.88 -9.96 22.06
N PHE A 40 6.10 -10.88 22.61
CA PHE A 40 5.83 -12.19 22.03
C PHE A 40 4.49 -12.25 21.31
N GLU A 41 3.82 -11.10 21.08
CA GLU A 41 2.67 -11.04 20.19
C GLU A 41 3.04 -11.67 18.84
N GLU A 42 2.22 -12.63 18.40
CA GLU A 42 2.37 -13.22 17.07
C GLU A 42 2.31 -12.12 16.00
N PRO A 43 3.05 -12.27 14.89
CA PRO A 43 2.95 -11.33 13.77
C PRO A 43 1.47 -11.18 13.39
N LYS A 44 0.98 -9.94 13.38
CA LYS A 44 -0.38 -9.65 12.95
C LYS A 44 -0.66 -10.33 11.62
N ASP A 45 -1.88 -10.84 11.46
CA ASP A 45 -2.34 -11.45 10.22
C ASP A 45 -1.93 -10.58 9.02
N PRO A 46 -1.48 -11.19 7.92
CA PRO A 46 -1.12 -10.44 6.73
C PRO A 46 -2.30 -9.56 6.33
N ILE A 47 -2.02 -8.26 6.16
CA ILE A 47 -3.03 -7.31 5.66
C ILE A 47 -3.54 -7.86 4.34
N ASP A 48 -4.86 -8.07 4.22
CA ASP A 48 -5.47 -8.42 2.95
C ASP A 48 -5.40 -7.22 2.02
N ILE A 49 -4.33 -7.17 1.23
CA ILE A 49 -4.11 -6.10 0.26
C ILE A 49 -5.07 -6.36 -0.90
N ARG A 50 -6.05 -5.47 -1.07
CA ARG A 50 -6.93 -5.48 -2.25
C ARG A 50 -6.08 -5.50 -3.53
N LYS A 51 -6.42 -6.42 -4.42
CA LYS A 51 -5.76 -6.62 -5.71
C LYS A 51 -6.75 -6.40 -6.83
N ASP A 52 -6.25 -5.93 -7.96
CA ASP A 52 -6.99 -5.90 -9.22
C ASP A 52 -7.28 -7.33 -9.74
N LYS A 53 -8.08 -7.46 -10.79
CA LYS A 53 -8.42 -8.70 -11.52
C LYS A 53 -7.19 -9.54 -11.88
N ASN A 54 -6.06 -8.87 -12.14
CA ASN A 54 -4.76 -9.52 -12.45
C ASN A 54 -3.92 -9.87 -11.21
N ARG A 55 -4.51 -9.84 -10.00
CA ARG A 55 -3.83 -10.06 -8.70
C ARG A 55 -2.69 -9.08 -8.40
N MET A 56 -2.65 -7.94 -9.08
CA MET A 56 -1.68 -6.88 -8.84
C MET A 56 -2.22 -5.88 -7.81
N THR A 57 -1.35 -5.40 -6.92
CA THR A 57 -1.71 -4.30 -6.02
C THR A 57 -1.69 -2.97 -6.76
N THR A 58 -2.37 -1.94 -6.23
CA THR A 58 -2.32 -0.57 -6.76
C THR A 58 -0.89 -0.07 -6.95
N GLN A 59 0.01 -0.39 -6.02
CA GLN A 59 1.43 -0.01 -6.10
C GLN A 59 2.18 -0.70 -7.24
N GLN A 60 1.85 -1.96 -7.52
CA GLN A 60 2.47 -2.69 -8.64
C GLN A 60 1.99 -2.14 -9.99
N LEU A 61 0.69 -1.88 -10.11
CA LEU A 61 0.09 -1.33 -11.34
C LEU A 61 0.60 0.06 -11.66
N ILE A 62 0.61 0.97 -10.67
CA ILE A 62 1.07 2.35 -10.92
C ILE A 62 2.55 2.40 -11.31
N ARG A 63 3.39 1.54 -10.72
CA ARG A 63 4.82 1.46 -11.07
C ARG A 63 5.00 0.94 -12.48
N ALA A 64 4.26 -0.11 -12.86
CA ALA A 64 4.30 -0.64 -14.21
C ALA A 64 3.86 0.42 -15.23
N PHE A 65 2.77 1.14 -14.96
CA PHE A 65 2.31 2.23 -15.81
C PHE A 65 3.34 3.34 -15.95
N LEU A 66 3.84 3.90 -14.84
CA LEU A 66 4.81 4.99 -14.89
C LEU A 66 6.14 4.59 -15.55
N TYR A 67 6.48 3.30 -15.59
CA TYR A 67 7.64 2.80 -16.34
C TYR A 67 7.45 2.90 -17.86
N THR A 68 6.20 2.90 -18.34
CA THR A 68 5.87 3.07 -19.77
C THR A 68 5.79 4.53 -20.20
N VAL A 69 5.70 5.46 -19.24
CA VAL A 69 5.58 6.89 -19.51
C VAL A 69 6.97 7.54 -19.55
N PRO A 70 7.34 8.28 -20.62
CA PRO A 70 8.59 9.03 -20.66
C PRO A 70 8.73 9.95 -19.44
N ARG A 71 9.93 10.02 -18.84
CA ARG A 71 10.18 10.76 -17.60
C ARG A 71 9.88 12.25 -17.72
N GLU A 72 10.04 12.80 -18.92
CA GLU A 72 9.79 14.20 -19.26
C GLU A 72 8.28 14.52 -19.28
N ARG A 73 7.44 13.49 -19.43
CA ARG A 73 5.99 13.65 -19.60
C ARG A 73 5.24 13.71 -18.27
N TYR A 74 5.83 13.23 -17.17
CA TYR A 74 5.13 13.21 -15.89
C TYR A 74 5.88 13.95 -14.79
N ASN A 75 5.12 14.71 -14.01
CA ASN A 75 5.53 15.30 -12.74
C ASN A 75 4.78 14.62 -11.59
N ASP A 76 5.01 15.07 -10.36
CA ASP A 76 4.36 14.49 -9.18
C ASP A 76 2.82 14.59 -9.23
N THR A 77 2.28 15.65 -9.82
CA THR A 77 0.83 15.82 -10.01
C THR A 77 0.26 14.77 -10.95
N TYR A 78 0.94 14.50 -12.07
CA TYR A 78 0.56 13.45 -13.00
C TYR A 78 0.60 12.07 -12.33
N ALA A 79 1.71 11.76 -11.64
CA ALA A 79 1.87 10.49 -10.94
C ALA A 79 0.80 10.28 -9.87
N ARG A 80 0.44 11.34 -9.15
CA ARG A 80 -0.65 11.33 -8.18
C ARG A 80 -2.01 11.10 -8.83
N GLY A 81 -2.31 11.81 -9.92
CA GLY A 81 -3.56 11.61 -10.67
C GLY A 81 -3.71 10.18 -11.19
N ALA A 82 -2.63 9.61 -11.75
CA ALA A 82 -2.59 8.22 -12.20
C ALA A 82 -2.78 7.23 -11.03
N PHE A 83 -2.21 7.52 -9.86
CA PHE A 83 -2.41 6.70 -8.65
C PHE A 83 -3.86 6.74 -8.17
N GLU A 84 -4.47 7.92 -8.10
CA GLU A 84 -5.88 8.11 -7.72
C GLU A 84 -6.82 7.38 -8.68
N ALA A 85 -6.56 7.45 -9.98
CA ALA A 85 -7.29 6.68 -10.98
C ALA A 85 -7.12 5.17 -10.78
N CYS A 86 -5.89 4.68 -10.59
CA CYS A 86 -5.62 3.27 -10.34
C CYS A 86 -6.34 2.75 -9.09
N LEU A 87 -6.32 3.53 -8.01
CA LEU A 87 -6.98 3.17 -6.76
C LEU A 87 -8.50 3.16 -6.90
N GLY A 88 -9.08 4.16 -7.58
CA GLY A 88 -10.51 4.24 -7.83
C GLY A 88 -11.02 3.09 -8.70
N MET A 89 -10.29 2.75 -9.77
CA MET A 89 -10.64 1.60 -10.63
C MET A 89 -10.64 0.27 -9.88
N ILE A 90 -9.63 0.03 -9.02
CA ILE A 90 -9.54 -1.21 -8.23
C ILE A 90 -10.66 -1.32 -7.19
N ASN A 91 -11.08 -0.18 -6.64
CA ASN A 91 -12.16 -0.13 -5.64
C ASN A 91 -13.55 0.06 -6.27
N GLU A 92 -13.66 0.03 -7.59
CA GLU A 92 -14.92 0.25 -8.32
C GLU A 92 -15.61 1.58 -7.93
N ASP A 93 -14.81 2.64 -7.77
CA ASP A 93 -15.31 3.99 -7.50
C ASP A 93 -15.99 4.57 -8.76
N GLU A 94 -17.32 4.70 -8.70
CA GLU A 94 -18.18 5.23 -9.77
C GLU A 94 -17.70 6.55 -10.38
N ARG A 95 -17.14 7.47 -9.57
CA ARG A 95 -16.63 8.75 -10.07
C ARG A 95 -15.44 8.51 -11.01
N VAL A 96 -14.54 7.62 -10.62
CA VAL A 96 -13.36 7.29 -11.41
C VAL A 96 -13.73 6.45 -12.63
N LEU A 97 -14.69 5.52 -12.50
CA LEU A 97 -15.21 4.75 -13.62
C LEU A 97 -15.85 5.67 -14.67
N GLY A 98 -16.70 6.62 -14.26
CA GLY A 98 -17.28 7.61 -15.18
C GLY A 98 -16.24 8.49 -15.88
N MET A 99 -15.20 8.92 -15.16
CA MET A 99 -14.06 9.65 -15.77
C MET A 99 -13.33 8.80 -16.82
N PHE A 100 -13.09 7.53 -16.53
CA PHE A 100 -12.42 6.59 -17.43
C PHE A 100 -13.27 6.30 -18.68
N ASP A 101 -14.55 6.05 -18.52
CA ASP A 101 -15.47 5.80 -19.64
C ASP A 101 -15.59 7.02 -20.54
N PHE A 102 -15.67 8.23 -19.97
CA PHE A 102 -15.64 9.47 -20.74
C PHE A 102 -14.33 9.63 -21.51
N ALA A 103 -13.17 9.40 -20.88
CA ALA A 103 -11.87 9.51 -21.54
C ALA A 103 -11.75 8.53 -22.73
N ARG A 104 -12.22 7.28 -22.57
CA ARG A 104 -12.25 6.29 -23.66
C ARG A 104 -13.17 6.71 -24.80
N TRP A 105 -14.37 7.19 -24.47
CA TRP A 105 -15.31 7.72 -25.44
C TRP A 105 -14.70 8.91 -26.21
N TYR A 106 -14.06 9.85 -25.50
CA TYR A 106 -13.42 11.02 -26.10
C TYR A 106 -12.33 10.63 -27.10
N VAL A 107 -11.40 9.76 -26.71
CA VAL A 107 -10.33 9.27 -27.60
C VAL A 107 -10.92 8.59 -28.84
N THR A 108 -11.90 7.71 -28.65
CA THR A 108 -12.52 6.96 -29.76
C THR A 108 -13.24 7.87 -30.76
N ASN A 109 -13.96 8.89 -30.27
CA ASN A 109 -14.80 9.73 -31.11
C ASN A 109 -14.06 10.93 -31.69
N MET A 110 -13.05 11.46 -30.99
CA MET A 110 -12.32 12.65 -31.44
C MET A 110 -11.09 12.30 -32.30
N GLU A 111 -10.37 11.21 -32.00
CA GLU A 111 -9.24 10.80 -32.86
C GLU A 111 -9.72 10.20 -34.18
N GLY A 112 -10.93 9.62 -34.21
CA GLY A 112 -11.58 9.14 -35.43
C GLY A 112 -12.00 10.25 -36.41
N GLN A 113 -12.09 11.51 -35.98
CA GLN A 113 -12.38 12.63 -36.89
C GLN A 113 -11.11 13.23 -37.53
N ASN A 114 -9.95 13.13 -36.86
CA ASN A 114 -8.68 13.62 -37.42
C ASN A 114 -8.10 12.75 -38.55
N GLN A 115 -8.53 11.48 -38.69
CA GLN A 115 -8.07 10.59 -39.77
C GLN A 115 -8.93 10.65 -41.04
N ASN A 116 -10.04 11.41 -41.04
CA ASN A 116 -10.96 11.52 -42.17
C ASN A 116 -10.89 12.89 -42.88
N GLU A 117 -9.89 13.72 -42.56
CA GLU A 117 -9.67 15.05 -43.15
C GLU A 117 -8.35 15.20 -43.94
N GLU A 118 -7.65 14.10 -44.29
CA GLU A 118 -6.52 14.10 -45.25
C GLU A 118 -6.86 13.47 -46.60
#